data_AF-A0A9D2ZVV3-F1
#
_entry.id   AF-A0A9D2ZVV3-F1
#
_cell.length_a   1.000
_cell.length_b   1.000
_cell.length_c   1.000
_cell.angle_alpha   90.00
_cell.angle_beta   90.00
_cell.angle_gamma   90.00
#
_symmetry.space_group_name_H-M   'P 1'
#
loop_
_entity.id
_entity.type
_entity.pdbx_description
1 polymer ?
#
loop_
_entity_poly.entity_id
_entity_poly.type
_entity_poly.pdbx_seq_one_letter_code
_entity_poly.pdbx_strand_id
1 'polypeptide(L)'
;MTETSEIRVEQTKLDELYARLDELREETTARLGTVRISEVGGNHQHRAERDAFATLYEDQLIRLDGAEEGLCFGRLDIVDEDAPAYIGRIGLTDEQRQQILIDWRAPAAERFYQSTAANPDGIARRRHLVTANRKVTGIEDDVLDIDALDDAQRSNLQGEGALLAALTTHRTGRMGDIVATIQAEQDAIIRRP
;
A
#
# COMPACT_ATOMS: atom_id res chain seq x y z
N MET A 1 -14.05 19.47 2.39
CA MET A 1 -13.43 19.05 3.67
C MET A 1 -12.04 19.67 3.78
N THR A 2 -11.50 19.90 4.99
CA THR A 2 -10.13 20.43 5.18
C THR A 2 -9.09 19.31 5.11
N GLU A 3 -7.85 19.61 4.73
CA GLU A 3 -6.71 18.67 4.71
C GLU A 3 -6.59 17.83 6.00
N THR A 4 -6.83 18.45 7.15
CA THR A 4 -6.85 17.78 8.46
C THR A 4 -7.92 16.68 8.57
N SER A 5 -9.02 16.80 7.84
CA SER A 5 -10.08 15.78 7.81
C SER A 5 -9.65 14.56 6.99
N GLU A 6 -9.03 14.77 5.84
CA GLU A 6 -8.51 13.68 4.99
C GLU A 6 -7.38 12.94 5.70
N ILE A 7 -6.43 13.67 6.31
CA ILE A 7 -5.36 13.07 7.13
C ILE A 7 -5.95 12.18 8.23
N ARG A 8 -7.08 12.58 8.85
CA ARG A 8 -7.73 11.76 9.89
C ARG A 8 -8.30 10.46 9.32
N VAL A 9 -8.92 10.50 8.13
CA VAL A 9 -9.43 9.32 7.45
C VAL A 9 -8.28 8.36 7.15
N GLU A 10 -7.19 8.86 6.58
CA GLU A 10 -6.02 8.06 6.27
C GLU A 10 -5.33 7.53 7.53
N GLN A 11 -5.30 8.31 8.62
CA GLN A 11 -4.79 7.87 9.91
C GLN A 11 -5.61 6.70 10.47
N THR A 12 -6.95 6.78 10.42
CA THR A 12 -7.81 5.68 10.88
C THR A 12 -7.53 4.40 10.11
N LYS A 13 -7.33 4.50 8.78
CA LYS A 13 -6.97 3.32 7.99
C LYS A 13 -5.57 2.81 8.34
N LEU A 14 -4.59 3.70 8.50
CA LEU A 14 -3.24 3.34 8.87
C LEU A 14 -3.21 2.60 10.23
N ASP A 15 -4.00 3.07 11.20
CA ASP A 15 -4.14 2.45 12.51
C ASP A 15 -4.69 1.02 12.40
N GLU A 16 -5.70 0.78 11.56
CA GLU A 16 -6.25 -0.56 11.28
C GLU A 16 -5.18 -1.49 10.68
N LEU A 17 -4.39 -1.00 9.72
CA LEU A 17 -3.33 -1.78 9.08
C LEU A 17 -2.22 -2.15 10.08
N TYR A 18 -1.83 -1.22 10.96
CA TYR A 18 -0.84 -1.50 12.00
C TYR A 18 -1.37 -2.44 13.08
N ALA A 19 -2.64 -2.32 13.46
CA ALA A 19 -3.27 -3.28 14.38
C ALA A 19 -3.18 -4.70 13.79
N ARG A 20 -3.50 -4.85 12.50
CA ARG A 20 -3.38 -6.15 11.83
C ARG A 20 -1.94 -6.64 11.73
N LEU A 21 -0.97 -5.74 11.51
CA LEU A 21 0.45 -6.08 11.51
C LEU A 21 0.90 -6.62 12.89
N ASP A 22 0.48 -5.97 13.97
CA ASP A 22 0.82 -6.37 15.33
C ASP A 22 0.20 -7.72 15.68
N GLU A 23 -1.07 -7.95 15.34
CA GLU A 23 -1.72 -9.26 15.49
C GLU A 23 -0.92 -10.37 14.79
N LEU A 24 -0.51 -10.15 13.54
CA LEU A 24 0.27 -11.13 12.79
C LEU A 24 1.64 -11.40 13.43
N ARG A 25 2.28 -10.39 14.03
CA ARG A 25 3.53 -10.57 14.78
C ARG A 25 3.32 -11.38 16.04
N GLU A 26 2.27 -11.08 16.80
CA GLU A 26 1.91 -11.82 18.01
C GLU A 26 1.61 -13.29 17.69
N GLU A 27 0.78 -13.54 16.68
CA GLU A 27 0.47 -14.89 16.20
C GLU A 27 1.73 -15.65 15.78
N THR A 28 2.60 -15.02 14.98
CA THR A 28 3.82 -15.66 14.47
C THR A 28 4.81 -15.94 15.60
N THR A 29 4.95 -15.01 16.55
CA THR A 29 5.78 -15.19 17.75
C THR A 29 5.28 -16.35 18.62
N ALA A 30 3.96 -16.44 18.84
CA ALA A 30 3.36 -17.54 19.60
C ALA A 30 3.58 -18.91 18.93
N ARG A 31 3.43 -18.98 17.60
CA ARG A 31 3.71 -20.20 16.81
C ARG A 31 5.18 -20.60 16.89
N LEU A 32 6.10 -19.65 16.73
CA LEU A 32 7.54 -19.89 16.89
C LEU A 32 7.87 -20.41 18.29
N GLY A 33 7.29 -19.81 19.33
CA GLY A 33 7.45 -20.27 20.72
C GLY A 33 7.00 -21.71 20.91
N THR A 34 5.84 -22.07 20.34
CA THR A 34 5.30 -23.44 20.40
C THR A 34 6.20 -24.44 19.70
N VAL A 35 6.70 -24.11 18.49
CA VAL A 35 7.64 -24.96 17.75
C VAL A 35 8.96 -25.13 18.52
N ARG A 36 9.49 -24.08 19.13
CA ARG A 36 10.75 -24.15 19.90
C ARG A 36 10.64 -25.00 21.17
N ILE A 37 9.48 -25.01 21.83
CA ILE A 37 9.25 -25.77 23.06
C ILE A 37 8.82 -27.22 22.77
N SER A 38 8.32 -27.52 21.57
CA SER A 38 7.96 -28.88 21.16
C SER A 38 9.13 -29.87 21.30
N GLU A 39 8.83 -31.05 21.87
CA GLU A 39 9.78 -31.96 22.53
C GLU A 39 11.08 -32.27 21.76
N VAL A 40 12.18 -32.34 22.51
CA VAL A 40 13.53 -32.75 22.07
C VAL A 40 13.65 -34.27 21.82
N GLY A 41 12.56 -35.05 21.94
CA GLY A 41 12.54 -36.51 21.97
C GLY A 41 12.19 -37.27 20.68
N GLY A 42 11.91 -36.57 19.57
CA GLY A 42 11.49 -37.20 18.30
C GLY A 42 12.64 -37.84 17.49
N ASN A 43 12.27 -38.66 16.49
CA ASN A 43 13.22 -39.15 15.48
C ASN A 43 13.86 -37.98 14.69
N HIS A 44 14.87 -38.26 13.85
CA HIS A 44 15.55 -37.23 13.05
C HIS A 44 14.59 -36.37 12.20
N GLN A 45 13.45 -36.94 11.78
CA GLN A 45 12.47 -36.28 10.92
C GLN A 45 11.74 -35.18 11.68
N HIS A 46 11.29 -35.47 12.91
CA HIS A 46 10.63 -34.48 13.75
C HIS A 46 11.53 -33.28 14.07
N ARG A 47 12.84 -33.49 14.26
CA ARG A 47 13.79 -32.39 14.47
C ARG A 47 13.93 -31.53 13.21
N ALA A 48 14.06 -32.15 12.04
CA ALA A 48 14.17 -31.43 10.78
C ALA A 48 12.90 -30.61 10.47
N GLU A 49 11.71 -31.17 10.69
CA GLU A 49 10.44 -30.45 10.53
C GLU A 49 10.33 -29.26 11.47
N ARG A 50 10.66 -29.46 12.76
CA ARG A 50 10.67 -28.37 13.75
C ARG A 50 11.61 -27.25 13.34
N ASP A 51 12.83 -27.57 12.94
CA ASP A 51 13.82 -26.57 12.54
C ASP A 51 13.36 -25.82 11.28
N ALA A 52 12.76 -26.51 10.30
CA ALA A 52 12.19 -25.88 9.12
C ALA A 52 11.03 -24.91 9.46
N PHE A 53 10.12 -25.31 10.37
CA PHE A 53 9.06 -24.42 10.83
C PHE A 53 9.59 -23.24 11.64
N ALA A 54 10.63 -23.44 12.46
CA ALA A 54 11.26 -22.35 13.20
C ALA A 54 11.85 -21.31 12.24
N THR A 55 12.61 -21.73 11.24
CA THR A 55 13.14 -20.83 10.20
C THR A 55 12.02 -20.12 9.45
N LEU A 56 10.95 -20.82 9.07
CA LEU A 56 9.81 -20.21 8.38
C LEU A 56 9.17 -19.08 9.21
N TYR A 57 8.95 -19.29 10.51
CA TYR A 57 8.35 -18.27 11.37
C TYR A 57 9.33 -17.13 11.70
N GLU A 58 10.63 -17.41 11.79
CA GLU A 58 11.67 -16.40 11.93
C GLU A 58 11.73 -15.48 10.71
N ASP A 59 11.76 -16.05 9.49
CA ASP A 59 11.73 -15.29 8.24
C ASP A 59 10.44 -14.46 8.12
N GLN A 60 9.31 -15.02 8.54
CA GLN A 60 8.04 -14.31 8.56
C GLN A 60 8.08 -13.11 9.53
N LEU A 61 8.65 -13.27 10.74
CA LEU A 61 8.81 -12.16 11.69
C LEU A 61 9.73 -11.07 11.13
N ILE A 62 10.87 -11.43 10.53
CA ILE A 62 11.77 -10.46 9.87
C ILE A 62 11.01 -9.64 8.82
N ARG A 63 10.16 -10.28 8.01
CA ARG A 63 9.34 -9.59 7.00
C ARG A 63 8.33 -8.64 7.63
N LEU A 64 7.64 -9.04 8.70
CA LEU A 64 6.66 -8.21 9.40
C LEU A 64 7.34 -7.03 10.12
N ASP A 65 8.49 -7.26 10.74
CA ASP A 65 9.30 -6.24 11.42
C ASP A 65 9.86 -5.21 10.44
N GLY A 66 10.34 -5.66 9.28
CA GLY A 66 10.79 -4.77 8.20
C GLY A 66 9.69 -3.87 7.61
N ALA A 67 8.42 -4.17 7.87
CA ALA A 67 7.28 -3.36 7.44
C ALA A 67 6.85 -2.30 8.46
N GLU A 68 7.53 -2.19 9.62
CA GLU A 68 7.16 -1.22 10.66
C GLU A 68 7.19 0.23 10.15
N GLU A 69 8.23 0.59 9.40
CA GLU A 69 8.36 1.92 8.83
C GLU A 69 7.72 1.97 7.45
N GLY A 70 6.78 2.90 7.25
CA GLY A 70 6.15 3.10 5.94
C GLY A 70 5.34 1.89 5.47
N LEU A 71 4.56 1.28 6.38
CA LEU A 71 3.72 0.12 6.09
C LEU A 71 2.82 0.37 4.86
N CYS A 72 2.13 1.50 4.85
CA CYS A 72 1.27 1.98 3.77
C CYS A 72 1.78 3.34 3.30
N PHE A 73 1.95 3.50 1.99
CA PHE A 73 2.44 4.75 1.39
C PHE A 73 1.54 5.26 0.26
N GLY A 74 0.52 4.48 -0.12
CA GLY A 74 -0.29 4.79 -1.28
C GLY A 74 -1.73 4.33 -1.16
N ARG A 75 -2.61 5.04 -1.85
CA ARG A 75 -4.02 4.72 -2.04
C ARG A 75 -4.41 4.95 -3.50
N LEU A 76 -5.24 4.07 -4.03
CA LEU A 76 -5.88 4.18 -5.34
C LEU A 76 -7.39 4.23 -5.16
N ASP A 77 -8.00 5.27 -5.70
CA ASP A 77 -9.43 5.32 -5.92
C ASP A 77 -9.71 4.81 -7.34
N ILE A 78 -10.40 3.68 -7.42
CA ILE A 78 -10.69 2.97 -8.67
C ILE A 78 -12.11 3.37 -9.12
N VAL A 79 -12.26 3.63 -10.42
CA VAL A 79 -13.56 3.96 -11.02
C VAL A 79 -14.53 2.80 -10.81
N ASP A 80 -15.78 3.11 -10.47
CA ASP A 80 -16.87 2.15 -10.19
C ASP A 80 -16.63 1.21 -8.99
N GLU A 81 -15.59 1.43 -8.18
CA GLU A 81 -15.37 0.73 -6.91
C GLU A 81 -15.64 1.65 -5.71
N ASP A 82 -16.49 1.20 -4.77
CA ASP A 82 -16.83 1.98 -3.57
C ASP A 82 -15.66 2.04 -2.56
N ALA A 83 -14.76 1.07 -2.60
CA ALA A 83 -13.66 0.93 -1.65
C ALA A 83 -12.32 1.21 -2.34
N PRO A 84 -11.46 2.05 -1.74
CA PRO A 84 -10.13 2.29 -2.30
C PRO A 84 -9.18 1.12 -2.03
N ALA A 85 -8.22 0.94 -2.92
CA ALA A 85 -7.12 0.00 -2.73
C ALA A 85 -5.92 0.70 -2.07
N TYR A 86 -5.33 0.08 -1.06
CA TYR A 86 -4.13 0.59 -0.39
C TYR A 86 -2.89 -0.16 -0.82
N ILE A 87 -1.78 0.55 -1.01
CA ILE A 87 -0.49 0.01 -1.44
C ILE A 87 0.54 0.19 -0.33
N GLY A 88 1.28 -0.88 -0.05
CA GLY A 88 2.21 -0.93 1.06
C GLY A 88 3.44 -1.81 0.83
N ARG A 89 4.34 -1.81 1.82
CA ARG A 89 5.60 -2.57 1.78
C ARG A 89 5.41 -4.08 1.70
N ILE A 90 4.31 -4.56 2.28
CA ILE A 90 3.91 -5.97 2.30
C ILE A 90 2.41 -6.06 2.06
N GLY A 91 1.95 -7.22 1.58
CA GLY A 91 0.52 -7.53 1.53
C GLY A 91 -0.02 -7.91 2.91
N LEU A 92 -1.20 -7.39 3.25
CA LEU A 92 -1.97 -7.77 4.45
C LEU A 92 -3.37 -8.23 4.07
N THR A 93 -3.86 -9.21 4.83
CA THR A 93 -5.25 -9.67 4.76
C THR A 93 -5.89 -9.61 6.14
N ASP A 94 -7.19 -9.32 6.18
CA ASP A 94 -7.98 -9.40 7.40
C ASP A 94 -8.19 -10.87 7.86
N GLU A 95 -8.99 -11.05 8.91
CA GLU A 95 -9.36 -12.36 9.45
C GLU A 95 -10.17 -13.22 8.46
N GLN A 96 -10.94 -12.58 7.59
CA GLN A 96 -11.76 -13.20 6.54
C GLN A 96 -10.97 -13.43 5.24
N ARG A 97 -9.64 -13.21 5.27
CA ARG A 97 -8.72 -13.34 4.14
C ARG A 97 -9.02 -12.37 2.99
N GLN A 98 -9.70 -11.27 3.26
CA GLN A 98 -9.83 -10.18 2.30
C GLN A 98 -8.56 -9.35 2.31
N GLN A 99 -8.13 -8.92 1.13
CA GLN A 99 -6.94 -8.10 0.99
C GLN A 99 -7.23 -6.68 1.46
N ILE A 100 -6.50 -6.23 2.47
CA ILE A 100 -6.63 -4.87 3.04
C ILE A 100 -5.43 -3.97 2.70
N LEU A 101 -4.30 -4.57 2.31
CA LEU A 101 -3.11 -3.88 1.82
C LEU A 101 -2.47 -4.69 0.70
N ILE A 102 -2.18 -4.05 -0.42
CA ILE A 102 -1.52 -4.66 -1.58
C ILE A 102 -0.01 -4.48 -1.45
N ASP A 103 0.73 -5.57 -1.60
CA ASP A 103 2.19 -5.51 -1.70
C ASP A 103 2.58 -4.75 -2.97
N TRP A 104 3.43 -3.74 -2.84
CA TRP A 104 3.88 -2.93 -3.97
C TRP A 104 4.61 -3.73 -5.07
N ARG A 105 5.12 -4.91 -4.74
CA ARG A 105 5.76 -5.81 -5.72
C ARG A 105 4.74 -6.66 -6.48
N ALA A 106 3.51 -6.76 -6.00
CA ALA A 106 2.49 -7.59 -6.64
C ALA A 106 2.01 -6.96 -7.96
N PRO A 107 1.63 -7.75 -8.97
CA PRO A 107 1.08 -7.23 -10.22
C PRO A 107 -0.14 -6.31 -10.03
N ALA A 108 -0.95 -6.58 -8.99
CA ALA A 108 -2.10 -5.74 -8.65
C ALA A 108 -1.71 -4.29 -8.28
N ALA A 109 -0.47 -4.04 -7.85
CA ALA A 109 0.02 -2.69 -7.55
C ALA A 109 0.58 -1.95 -8.78
N GLU A 110 0.67 -2.57 -9.96
CA GLU A 110 1.27 -1.94 -11.15
C GLU A 110 0.58 -0.64 -11.55
N ARG A 111 -0.75 -0.60 -11.44
CA ARG A 111 -1.56 0.61 -11.70
C ARG A 111 -1.15 1.79 -10.83
N PHE A 112 -0.62 1.54 -9.62
CA PHE A 112 -0.10 2.61 -8.77
C PHE A 112 1.06 3.37 -9.42
N TYR A 113 1.87 2.72 -10.23
CA TYR A 113 3.07 3.33 -10.82
C TYR A 113 2.91 3.64 -12.31
N GLN A 114 2.13 2.84 -13.03
CA GLN A 114 2.03 2.93 -14.50
C GLN A 114 0.88 3.82 -14.98
N SER A 115 -0.18 3.97 -14.18
CA SER A 115 -1.33 4.79 -14.56
C SER A 115 -0.96 6.27 -14.63
N THR A 116 -1.44 6.94 -15.67
CA THR A 116 -1.20 8.35 -15.96
C THR A 116 -2.51 9.03 -16.38
N ALA A 117 -2.57 10.36 -16.38
CA ALA A 117 -3.76 11.06 -16.88
C ALA A 117 -4.08 10.79 -18.36
N ALA A 118 -3.10 10.35 -19.17
CA ALA A 118 -3.31 9.97 -20.57
C ALA A 118 -3.80 8.52 -20.72
N ASN A 119 -3.45 7.65 -19.78
CA ASN A 119 -3.95 6.29 -19.68
C ASN A 119 -4.25 5.97 -18.21
N PRO A 120 -5.45 6.30 -17.71
CA PRO A 120 -5.77 6.17 -16.28
C PRO A 120 -5.92 4.73 -15.81
N ASP A 121 -6.12 3.76 -16.72
CA ASP A 121 -6.31 2.33 -16.40
C ASP A 121 -7.39 2.05 -15.34
N GLY A 122 -8.45 2.85 -15.34
CA GLY A 122 -9.56 2.75 -14.38
C GLY A 122 -9.24 3.35 -13.00
N ILE A 123 -8.15 4.09 -12.85
CA ILE A 123 -7.82 4.83 -11.62
C ILE A 123 -8.33 6.27 -11.75
N ALA A 124 -9.18 6.70 -10.82
CA ALA A 124 -9.65 8.09 -10.76
C ALA A 124 -8.59 8.99 -10.11
N ARG A 125 -8.06 8.54 -8.96
CA ARG A 125 -7.10 9.30 -8.17
C ARG A 125 -6.09 8.36 -7.52
N ARG A 126 -4.83 8.79 -7.53
CA ARG A 126 -3.73 8.20 -6.77
C ARG A 126 -3.37 9.15 -5.64
N ARG A 127 -3.31 8.65 -4.41
CA ARG A 127 -2.90 9.41 -3.23
C ARG A 127 -1.61 8.82 -2.67
N HIS A 128 -0.62 9.68 -2.43
CA HIS A 128 0.60 9.36 -1.71
C HIS A 128 0.44 9.77 -0.24
N LEU A 129 0.83 8.87 0.67
CA LEU A 129 0.81 9.10 2.11
C LEU A 129 2.22 9.35 2.60
N VAL A 130 2.44 10.49 3.25
CA VAL A 130 3.69 10.78 3.96
C VAL A 130 3.49 10.38 5.41
N THR A 131 4.25 9.40 5.87
CA THR A 131 4.17 8.88 7.24
C THR A 131 5.47 9.10 8.00
N ALA A 132 5.35 9.50 9.27
CA ALA A 132 6.43 9.44 10.23
C ALA A 132 6.04 8.44 11.34
N ASN A 133 6.77 7.31 11.41
CA ASN A 133 6.35 6.15 12.20
C ASN A 133 4.92 5.72 11.78
N ARG A 134 4.03 5.52 12.76
CA ARG A 134 2.63 5.15 12.54
C ARG A 134 1.69 6.34 12.35
N LYS A 135 2.20 7.53 12.03
CA LYS A 135 1.39 8.75 11.86
C LYS A 135 1.44 9.29 10.45
N VAL A 136 0.27 9.60 9.89
CA VAL A 136 0.13 10.34 8.64
C VAL A 136 0.46 11.81 8.92
N THR A 137 1.51 12.31 8.28
CA THR A 137 1.98 13.69 8.41
C THR A 137 1.62 14.56 7.21
N GLY A 138 1.29 13.95 6.08
CA GLY A 138 0.91 14.64 4.86
C GLY A 138 0.30 13.68 3.84
N ILE A 139 -0.42 14.26 2.88
CA ILE A 139 -1.02 13.56 1.75
C ILE A 139 -0.79 14.35 0.47
N GLU A 140 -0.65 13.66 -0.64
CA GLU A 140 -0.51 14.27 -1.97
C GLU A 140 -1.39 13.52 -2.96
N ASP A 141 -2.31 14.23 -3.62
CA ASP A 141 -3.31 13.68 -4.54
C ASP A 141 -2.92 13.96 -6.00
N ASP A 142 -2.87 12.91 -6.80
CA ASP A 142 -2.71 12.93 -8.26
C ASP A 142 -3.99 12.44 -8.93
N VAL A 143 -4.67 13.32 -9.67
CA VAL A 143 -5.93 13.01 -10.35
C VAL A 143 -5.64 12.53 -11.76
N LEU A 144 -5.99 11.29 -12.04
CA LEU A 144 -5.73 10.66 -13.33
C LEU A 144 -6.96 10.72 -14.24
N ASP A 145 -8.16 10.68 -13.67
CA ASP A 145 -9.42 10.86 -14.40
C ASP A 145 -10.35 11.83 -13.66
N ILE A 146 -10.44 13.06 -14.18
CA ILE A 146 -11.27 14.13 -13.59
C ILE A 146 -12.77 13.94 -13.85
N ASP A 147 -13.12 13.26 -14.94
CA ASP A 147 -14.50 13.02 -15.33
C ASP A 147 -15.10 11.90 -14.47
N ALA A 148 -14.26 10.97 -14.02
CA ALA A 148 -14.63 9.91 -13.09
C ALA A 148 -14.82 10.37 -11.63
N LEU A 149 -14.38 11.58 -11.25
CA LEU A 149 -14.61 12.11 -9.91
C LEU A 149 -16.06 12.57 -9.73
N ASP A 150 -16.66 12.32 -8.58
CA ASP A 150 -17.92 12.95 -8.21
C ASP A 150 -17.73 14.44 -7.79
N ASP A 151 -18.83 15.19 -7.65
CA ASP A 151 -18.75 16.61 -7.31
C ASP A 151 -18.15 16.88 -5.92
N ALA A 152 -18.25 15.92 -4.99
CA ALA A 152 -17.64 16.01 -3.67
C ALA A 152 -16.12 15.79 -3.75
N GLN A 153 -15.66 14.86 -4.59
CA GLN A 153 -14.27 14.57 -4.87
C GLN A 153 -13.60 15.72 -5.64
N ARG A 154 -14.27 16.26 -6.67
CA ARG A 154 -13.81 17.45 -7.40
C ARG A 154 -13.64 18.67 -6.49
N SER A 155 -14.58 18.90 -5.57
CA SER A 155 -14.51 20.00 -4.61
C SER A 155 -13.50 19.78 -3.48
N ASN A 156 -13.03 18.54 -3.29
CA ASN A 156 -12.00 18.18 -2.32
C ASN A 156 -10.59 18.16 -2.92
N LEU A 157 -10.41 18.40 -4.24
CA LEU A 157 -9.10 18.60 -4.83
C LEU A 157 -8.45 19.85 -4.23
N GLN A 158 -7.29 19.68 -3.58
CA GLN A 158 -6.55 20.77 -2.95
C GLN A 158 -5.17 20.94 -3.59
N GLY A 159 -4.70 22.19 -3.68
CA GLY A 159 -3.36 22.51 -4.18
C GLY A 159 -3.20 22.41 -5.70
N GLU A 160 -2.08 21.81 -6.13
CA GLU A 160 -1.68 21.69 -7.54
C GLU A 160 -2.67 20.86 -8.37
N GLY A 161 -3.43 19.92 -7.75
CA GLY A 161 -4.49 19.16 -8.42
C GLY A 161 -5.72 20.00 -8.81
N ALA A 162 -6.07 21.02 -8.01
CA ALA A 162 -7.10 22.00 -8.37
C ALA A 162 -6.61 22.98 -9.45
N LEU A 163 -5.32 23.34 -9.40
CA LEU A 163 -4.67 24.17 -10.40
C LEU A 163 -4.51 23.42 -11.73
N LEU A 164 -4.10 22.15 -11.72
CA LEU A 164 -4.02 21.28 -12.88
C LEU A 164 -5.40 21.01 -13.46
N ALA A 165 -6.42 20.70 -12.65
CA ALA A 165 -7.82 20.59 -13.11
C ALA A 165 -8.32 21.88 -13.79
N ALA A 166 -7.96 23.05 -13.25
CA ALA A 166 -8.30 24.34 -13.86
C ALA A 166 -7.48 24.64 -15.13
N LEU A 167 -6.22 24.20 -15.20
CA LEU A 167 -5.33 24.40 -16.36
C LEU A 167 -5.59 23.40 -17.50
N THR A 168 -5.96 22.15 -17.20
CA THR A 168 -6.30 21.12 -18.18
C THR A 168 -7.61 21.43 -18.89
N THR A 169 -8.54 22.13 -18.23
CA THR A 169 -9.75 22.69 -18.86
C THR A 169 -9.42 23.66 -20.02
N HIS A 170 -8.20 24.23 -20.06
CA HIS A 170 -7.80 25.22 -21.09
C HIS A 170 -6.64 24.83 -22.02
N ARG A 171 -5.92 23.72 -21.81
CA ARG A 171 -4.82 23.31 -22.70
C ARG A 171 -4.86 21.81 -23.01
N THR A 172 -5.60 21.50 -24.05
CA THR A 172 -5.35 20.32 -24.87
C THR A 172 -3.90 20.33 -25.36
N GLY A 173 -3.21 19.22 -25.14
CA GLY A 173 -2.01 18.85 -25.88
C GLY A 173 -0.68 19.37 -25.31
N ARG A 174 0.05 18.41 -24.72
CA ARG A 174 1.52 18.38 -24.58
C ARG A 174 2.10 19.04 -23.33
N MET A 175 2.50 18.20 -22.37
CA MET A 175 3.91 17.95 -21.97
C MET A 175 3.98 17.38 -20.53
N GLY A 176 4.00 16.05 -20.38
CA GLY A 176 4.23 15.34 -19.10
C GLY A 176 5.08 14.07 -19.25
N ASP A 177 5.78 13.92 -20.38
CA ASP A 177 6.22 12.61 -20.92
C ASP A 177 7.70 12.27 -20.64
N ILE A 178 8.32 12.88 -19.60
CA ILE A 178 9.74 12.62 -19.27
C ILE A 178 9.90 12.04 -17.85
N VAL A 179 9.01 12.34 -16.91
CA VAL A 179 9.08 11.81 -15.53
C VAL A 179 8.45 10.42 -15.41
N ALA A 180 7.38 10.13 -16.16
CA ALA A 180 6.71 8.84 -16.17
C ALA A 180 7.62 7.68 -16.66
N THR A 181 8.47 7.96 -17.65
CA THR A 181 9.35 6.94 -18.26
C THR A 181 10.51 6.55 -17.34
N ILE A 182 11.03 7.49 -16.55
CA ILE A 182 12.17 7.25 -15.65
C ILE A 182 11.74 6.44 -14.41
N GLN A 183 10.51 6.64 -13.92
CA GLN A 183 9.98 5.85 -12.80
C GLN A 183 9.66 4.40 -13.21
N ALA A 184 9.06 4.18 -14.39
CA ALA A 184 8.77 2.84 -14.87
C ALA A 184 10.04 1.99 -15.11
N GLU A 185 11.12 2.60 -15.62
CA GLU A 185 12.41 1.92 -15.81
C GLU A 185 13.12 1.61 -14.49
N GLN A 186 13.04 2.49 -13.49
CA GLN A 186 13.60 2.22 -12.16
C GLN A 186 12.79 1.16 -11.40
N ASP A 187 11.47 1.13 -11.54
CA ASP A 187 10.61 0.12 -10.90
C ASP A 187 10.84 -1.30 -11.42
N ALA A 188 11.16 -1.46 -12.70
CA ALA A 188 11.49 -2.77 -13.27
C ALA A 188 12.83 -3.32 -12.73
N ILE A 189 13.74 -2.43 -12.33
CA ILE A 189 15.04 -2.76 -11.75
C ILE A 189 14.90 -3.07 -10.24
N ILE A 190 14.09 -2.32 -9.49
CA ILE A 190 13.93 -2.49 -8.04
C ILE A 190 13.04 -3.72 -7.70
N ARG A 191 12.17 -4.17 -8.61
CA ARG A 191 11.30 -5.35 -8.41
C ARG A 191 11.94 -6.71 -8.68
N ARG A 192 13.23 -6.77 -9.06
CA ARG A 192 13.96 -8.05 -9.23
C ARG A 192 14.62 -8.47 -7.90
N PRO A 193 14.57 -9.78 -7.54
CA PRO A 193 15.14 -10.31 -6.30
C PRO A 193 16.67 -10.20 -6.24
#